data_AF-A0A1I0JV00-F1
#
_entry.id   AF-A0A1I0JV00-F1
#
_cell.length_a   1.000
_cell.length_b   1.000
_cell.length_c   1.000
_cell.angle_alpha   90.00
_cell.angle_beta   90.00
_cell.angle_gamma   90.00
#
_symmetry.space_group_name_H-M   'P 1'
#
loop_
_entity.id
_entity.type
_entity.pdbx_description
1 polymer ?
#
loop_
_entity_poly.entity_id
_entity_poly.type
_entity_poly.pdbx_seq_one_letter_code
_entity_poly.pdbx_strand_id
1 'polypeptide(L)'
;MSTETVIASQKPNWRRRTYLIDREFQLKYIAMLSTMGAGSVALFGVLAWWAHTSAVETGSSSEGFAGMTILWLTVLGVVGTGAALGLFGLLFTHRVAGPVHVMNLYVEALAAGHYPRLRPLRRYDELKRFFDRFSHAVERIRAREADEAHALATALNAFQPLATTEEARAALQVLEELHSRKRQAVDNPISTRTPLLPPP
;
A
#
# COMPACT_ATOMS: atom_id res chain seq x y z
N MET A 1 -4.89 -32.38 47.07
CA MET A 1 -3.83 -32.58 46.06
C MET A 1 -4.20 -31.73 44.86
N SER A 2 -3.54 -30.59 44.72
CA SER A 2 -3.82 -29.57 43.71
C SER A 2 -2.92 -29.84 42.50
N THR A 3 -3.51 -30.05 41.32
CA THR A 3 -2.76 -30.21 40.07
C THR A 3 -2.92 -28.95 39.25
N GLU A 4 -1.94 -28.04 39.33
CA GLU A 4 -1.80 -26.91 38.42
C GLU A 4 -1.43 -27.42 37.03
N THR A 5 -2.37 -27.36 36.09
CA THR A 5 -2.08 -27.49 34.67
C THR A 5 -1.56 -26.16 34.14
N VAL A 6 -0.23 -26.05 34.05
CA VAL A 6 0.46 -24.96 33.36
C VAL A 6 0.08 -25.00 31.88
N ILE A 7 -0.77 -24.09 31.42
CA ILE A 7 -1.06 -23.92 29.98
C ILE A 7 0.17 -23.29 29.33
N ALA A 8 0.90 -24.11 28.58
CA ALA A 8 2.04 -23.69 27.78
C ALA A 8 1.64 -22.60 26.77
N SER A 9 2.31 -21.46 26.87
CA SER A 9 2.24 -20.35 25.91
C SER A 9 2.67 -20.84 24.51
N GLN A 10 1.69 -21.03 23.61
CA GLN A 10 1.97 -21.29 22.20
C GLN A 10 2.57 -20.03 21.57
N LYS A 11 3.85 -20.10 21.19
CA LYS A 11 4.55 -19.05 20.46
C LYS A 11 3.86 -18.81 19.11
N PRO A 12 3.58 -17.56 18.71
CA PRO A 12 2.93 -17.27 17.43
C PRO A 12 3.83 -17.68 16.26
N ASN A 13 3.29 -18.52 15.37
CA ASN A 13 3.97 -18.98 14.16
C ASN A 13 4.17 -17.80 13.20
N TRP A 14 5.41 -17.62 12.72
CA TRP A 14 5.83 -16.47 11.92
C TRP A 14 5.00 -16.36 10.62
N ARG A 15 4.23 -15.26 10.50
CA ARG A 15 3.42 -14.94 9.32
C ARG A 15 4.31 -14.80 8.09
N ARG A 16 3.97 -15.54 7.04
CA ARG A 16 4.58 -15.49 5.70
C ARG A 16 4.67 -14.04 5.22
N ARG A 17 5.89 -13.58 4.91
CA ARG A 17 6.12 -12.28 4.25
C ARG A 17 5.74 -12.42 2.78
N THR A 18 4.51 -12.09 2.44
CA THR A 18 4.09 -12.02 1.04
C THR A 18 4.72 -10.78 0.42
N TYR A 19 5.85 -10.95 -0.28
CA TYR A 19 6.58 -9.83 -0.91
C TYR A 19 5.84 -9.20 -2.10
N LEU A 20 4.86 -9.92 -2.63
CA LEU A 20 4.03 -9.53 -3.77
C LEU A 20 2.59 -9.27 -3.29
N ILE A 21 2.32 -8.04 -2.86
CA ILE A 21 0.96 -7.62 -2.48
C ILE A 21 0.16 -7.25 -3.74
N ASP A 22 0.80 -6.53 -4.66
CA ASP A 22 0.22 -6.10 -5.94
C ASP A 22 1.16 -6.52 -7.08
N ARG A 23 0.93 -7.73 -7.62
CA ARG A 23 1.81 -8.35 -8.62
C ARG A 23 1.80 -7.59 -9.94
N GLU A 24 0.66 -7.07 -10.35
CA GLU A 24 0.50 -6.40 -11.64
C GLU A 24 1.26 -5.08 -11.65
N PHE A 25 1.10 -4.28 -10.59
CA PHE A 25 1.83 -3.03 -10.43
C PHE A 25 3.34 -3.29 -10.38
N GLN A 26 3.80 -4.17 -9.49
CA GLN A 26 5.23 -4.42 -9.32
C GLN A 26 5.89 -4.95 -10.60
N LEU A 27 5.30 -5.96 -11.24
CA LEU A 27 5.87 -6.56 -12.45
C LEU A 27 5.93 -5.58 -13.62
N LYS A 28 4.91 -4.72 -13.79
CA LYS A 28 4.90 -3.70 -14.84
C LYS A 28 6.11 -2.77 -14.73
N TYR A 29 6.37 -2.21 -13.55
CA TYR A 29 7.48 -1.26 -13.36
C TYR A 29 8.85 -1.95 -13.34
N ILE A 30 8.95 -3.15 -12.77
CA ILE A 30 10.19 -3.95 -12.81
C ILE A 30 10.55 -4.27 -14.26
N ALA A 31 9.61 -4.81 -15.04
CA ALA A 31 9.83 -5.15 -16.44
C ALA A 31 10.17 -3.91 -17.28
N MET A 32 9.49 -2.78 -17.05
CA MET A 32 9.80 -1.52 -17.72
C MET A 32 11.23 -1.05 -17.42
N LEU A 33 11.65 -1.05 -16.15
CA LEU A 33 12.98 -0.59 -15.75
C LEU A 33 14.10 -1.50 -16.26
N SER A 34 13.93 -2.82 -16.11
CA SER A 34 14.87 -3.81 -16.64
C SER A 34 15.01 -3.72 -18.14
N THR A 35 13.89 -3.65 -18.88
CA THR A 35 13.90 -3.57 -20.35
C THR A 35 14.53 -2.27 -20.83
N MET A 36 14.24 -1.14 -20.18
CA MET A 36 14.83 0.15 -20.57
C MET A 36 16.35 0.14 -20.39
N GLY A 37 16.86 -0.31 -19.24
CA GLY A 37 18.31 -0.34 -19.02
C GLY A 37 19.02 -1.39 -19.86
N ALA A 38 18.46 -2.61 -19.97
CA ALA A 38 18.99 -3.65 -20.84
C ALA A 38 18.99 -3.20 -22.31
N GLY A 39 17.92 -2.52 -22.75
CA GLY A 39 17.79 -1.95 -24.09
C GLY A 39 18.82 -0.86 -24.37
N SER A 40 19.12 0.01 -23.38
CA SER A 40 20.21 0.99 -23.52
C SER A 40 21.56 0.31 -23.74
N VAL A 41 21.89 -0.72 -22.96
CA VAL A 41 23.16 -1.46 -23.13
C VAL A 41 23.20 -2.18 -24.47
N ALA A 42 22.09 -2.78 -24.90
CA ALA A 42 21.99 -3.43 -26.21
C ALA A 42 22.23 -2.43 -27.35
N LEU A 43 21.62 -1.23 -27.28
CA LEU A 43 21.80 -0.18 -28.26
C LEU A 43 23.27 0.26 -28.36
N PHE A 44 23.90 0.57 -27.23
CA PHE A 44 25.31 0.96 -27.22
C PHE A 44 26.23 -0.17 -27.67
N GLY A 45 25.91 -1.43 -27.34
CA GLY A 45 26.66 -2.58 -27.81
C GLY A 45 26.60 -2.76 -29.32
N VAL A 46 25.42 -2.57 -29.93
CA VAL A 46 25.25 -2.59 -31.40
C VAL A 46 26.03 -1.45 -32.05
N LEU A 47 25.98 -0.24 -31.49
CA LEU A 47 26.75 0.90 -32.01
C LEU A 47 28.27 0.70 -31.89
N ALA A 48 28.73 0.12 -30.77
CA ALA A 48 30.14 -0.21 -30.57
C ALA A 48 30.61 -1.29 -31.54
N TRP A 49 29.80 -2.32 -31.78
CA TRP A 49 30.07 -3.33 -32.79
C TRP A 49 30.15 -2.72 -34.20
N TRP A 50 29.18 -1.88 -34.56
CA TRP A 50 29.14 -1.19 -35.85
C TRP A 50 30.39 -0.32 -36.06
N ALA A 51 30.75 0.50 -35.06
CA ALA A 51 31.96 1.33 -35.11
C ALA A 51 33.25 0.49 -35.22
N HIS A 52 33.31 -0.65 -34.52
CA HIS A 52 34.44 -1.57 -34.62
C HIS A 52 34.56 -2.16 -36.03
N THR A 53 33.46 -2.62 -36.63
CA THR A 53 33.49 -3.16 -38.00
C THR A 53 33.94 -2.12 -39.03
N SER A 54 33.49 -0.86 -38.91
CA SER A 54 33.93 0.22 -39.79
C SER A 54 35.42 0.59 -39.62
N ALA A 55 35.97 0.41 -38.42
CA ALA A 55 37.39 0.62 -38.15
C ALA A 55 38.29 -0.50 -38.68
N VAL A 56 37.81 -1.74 -38.69
CA VAL A 56 38.54 -2.89 -39.26
C VAL A 56 38.61 -2.76 -40.79
N GLU A 57 37.52 -2.35 -41.45
CA GLU A 57 37.50 -2.10 -42.90
C GLU A 57 38.51 -1.03 -43.35
N THR A 58 38.88 -0.10 -42.46
CA THR A 58 39.89 0.94 -42.72
C THR A 58 41.33 0.53 -42.42
N GLY A 59 41.57 -0.77 -42.14
CA GLY A 59 42.91 -1.35 -42.02
C GLY A 59 43.52 -1.34 -40.62
N SER A 60 42.73 -1.10 -39.57
CA SER A 60 43.21 -1.21 -38.18
C SER A 60 43.18 -2.67 -37.69
N SER A 61 44.35 -3.22 -37.38
CA SER A 61 44.59 -4.65 -37.18
C SER A 61 44.15 -5.16 -35.79
N SER A 62 42.92 -5.67 -35.70
CA SER A 62 42.49 -6.63 -34.66
C SER A 62 41.22 -7.40 -35.07
N GLU A 63 41.28 -8.15 -36.17
CA GLU A 63 40.11 -8.62 -36.95
C GLU A 63 39.17 -9.66 -36.29
N GLY A 64 39.38 -10.08 -35.04
CA GLY A 64 38.53 -11.14 -34.45
C GLY A 64 38.38 -11.12 -32.94
N PHE A 65 39.46 -10.85 -32.20
CA PHE A 65 39.39 -10.86 -30.74
C PHE A 65 38.58 -9.68 -30.18
N ALA A 66 38.73 -8.48 -30.77
CA ALA A 66 38.05 -7.28 -30.33
C ALA A 66 36.54 -7.34 -30.54
N GLY A 67 36.08 -7.77 -31.73
CA GLY A 67 34.66 -7.99 -32.00
C GLY A 67 34.04 -8.99 -31.02
N MET A 68 34.58 -10.20 -30.92
CA MET A 68 34.03 -11.23 -30.02
C MET A 68 33.98 -10.76 -28.56
N THR A 69 34.98 -9.98 -28.13
CA THR A 69 34.98 -9.33 -26.81
C THR A 69 33.84 -8.32 -26.67
N ILE A 70 33.59 -7.45 -27.66
CA ILE A 70 32.47 -6.49 -27.66
C ILE A 70 31.13 -7.21 -27.56
N LEU A 71 30.93 -8.32 -28.29
CA LEU A 71 29.70 -9.11 -28.22
C LEU A 71 29.48 -9.70 -26.83
N TRP A 72 30.48 -10.37 -26.26
CA TRP A 72 30.35 -10.97 -24.93
C TRP A 72 30.14 -9.93 -23.84
N LEU A 73 30.85 -8.80 -23.90
CA LEU A 73 30.64 -7.69 -22.97
C LEU A 73 29.25 -7.07 -23.14
N THR A 74 28.73 -6.99 -24.36
CA THR A 74 27.37 -6.51 -24.62
C THR A 74 26.34 -7.47 -24.04
N VAL A 75 26.43 -8.77 -24.32
CA VAL A 75 25.51 -9.78 -23.79
C VAL A 75 25.55 -9.81 -22.27
N LEU A 76 26.75 -9.82 -21.68
CA LEU A 76 26.94 -9.76 -20.23
C LEU A 76 26.35 -8.46 -19.65
N GLY A 77 26.57 -7.33 -20.32
CA GLY A 77 26.05 -6.04 -19.91
C GLY A 77 24.53 -5.98 -19.95
N VAL A 78 23.89 -6.52 -21.00
CA VAL A 78 22.43 -6.59 -21.16
C VAL A 78 21.82 -7.43 -20.05
N VAL A 79 22.32 -8.67 -19.86
CA VAL A 79 21.82 -9.60 -18.85
C VAL A 79 22.07 -9.06 -17.44
N GLY A 80 23.30 -8.61 -17.17
CA GLY A 80 23.70 -8.08 -15.87
C GLY A 80 22.92 -6.83 -15.47
N THR A 81 22.76 -5.88 -16.40
CA THR A 81 22.01 -4.64 -16.15
C THR A 81 20.52 -4.91 -15.98
N GLY A 82 19.94 -5.76 -16.84
CA GLY A 82 18.54 -6.15 -16.73
C GLY A 82 18.23 -6.81 -15.38
N ALA A 83 19.09 -7.73 -14.93
CA ALA A 83 18.97 -8.40 -13.64
C ALA A 83 19.15 -7.42 -12.46
N ALA A 84 20.19 -6.58 -12.50
CA ALA A 84 20.48 -5.61 -11.44
C ALA A 84 19.33 -4.59 -11.28
N LEU A 85 18.84 -4.03 -12.39
CA LEU A 85 17.71 -3.11 -12.38
C LEU A 85 16.40 -3.79 -12.01
N GLY A 86 16.22 -5.06 -12.38
CA GLY A 86 15.04 -5.82 -11.99
C GLY A 86 14.99 -6.07 -10.50
N LEU A 87 16.12 -6.46 -9.91
CA LEU A 87 16.27 -6.62 -8.46
C LEU A 87 16.08 -5.27 -7.74
N PHE A 88 16.67 -4.19 -8.26
CA PHE A 88 16.47 -2.85 -7.73
C PHE A 88 14.98 -2.45 -7.77
N GLY A 89 14.31 -2.67 -8.90
CA GLY A 89 12.88 -2.41 -9.06
C GLY A 89 12.05 -3.20 -8.06
N LEU A 90 12.39 -4.46 -7.80
CA LEU A 90 11.71 -5.29 -6.80
C LEU A 90 11.85 -4.70 -5.39
N LEU A 91 13.07 -4.30 -5.00
CA LEU A 91 13.33 -3.69 -3.69
C LEU A 91 12.63 -2.34 -3.54
N PHE A 92 12.68 -1.51 -4.58
CA PHE A 92 12.08 -0.17 -4.57
C PHE A 92 10.56 -0.25 -4.54
N THR A 93 9.95 -1.06 -5.41
CA THR A 93 8.49 -1.21 -5.48
C THR A 93 7.89 -1.80 -4.20
N HIS A 94 8.65 -2.59 -3.42
CA HIS A 94 8.21 -3.06 -2.11
C HIS A 94 8.02 -1.92 -1.10
N ARG A 95 8.85 -0.86 -1.17
CA ARG A 95 8.76 0.33 -0.28
C ARG A 95 7.57 1.25 -0.61
N VAL A 96 6.89 0.99 -1.73
CA VAL A 96 5.72 1.76 -2.19
C VAL A 96 4.44 0.91 -2.11
N ALA A 97 4.44 -0.30 -2.68
CA ALA A 97 3.24 -1.13 -2.83
C ALA A 97 2.62 -1.53 -1.47
N GLY A 98 3.44 -1.82 -0.46
CA GLY A 98 2.94 -2.17 0.88
C GLY A 98 2.13 -1.03 1.51
N PRO A 99 2.70 0.18 1.64
CA PRO A 99 1.98 1.37 2.05
C PRO A 99 0.70 1.66 1.26
N VAL A 100 0.74 1.56 -0.07
CA VAL A 100 -0.44 1.80 -0.94
C VAL A 100 -1.58 0.84 -0.58
N HIS A 101 -1.28 -0.46 -0.45
CA HIS A 101 -2.30 -1.45 -0.13
C HIS A 101 -2.98 -1.17 1.23
N VAL A 102 -2.18 -0.83 2.25
CA VAL A 102 -2.71 -0.47 3.57
C VAL A 102 -3.59 0.79 3.49
N MET A 103 -3.19 1.77 2.68
CA MET A 103 -3.98 2.97 2.48
C MET A 103 -5.31 2.70 1.77
N ASN A 104 -5.34 1.81 0.77
CA ASN A 104 -6.59 1.39 0.11
C ASN A 104 -7.57 0.79 1.12
N LEU A 105 -7.09 -0.09 2.01
CA LEU A 105 -7.93 -0.66 3.08
C LEU A 105 -8.52 0.41 4.00
N TYR A 106 -7.76 1.47 4.31
CA TYR A 106 -8.27 2.58 5.11
C TYR A 106 -9.28 3.45 4.35
N VAL A 107 -9.07 3.67 3.05
CA VAL A 107 -10.02 4.39 2.20
C VAL A 107 -11.33 3.60 2.06
N GLU A 108 -11.27 2.29 1.86
CA GLU A 108 -12.45 1.42 1.83
C GLU A 108 -13.21 1.45 3.16
N ALA A 109 -12.50 1.39 4.29
CA ALA A 109 -13.12 1.50 5.61
C ALA A 109 -13.83 2.85 5.80
N LEU A 110 -13.21 3.96 5.38
CA LEU A 110 -13.81 5.29 5.41
C LEU A 110 -15.03 5.39 4.49
N ALA A 111 -14.96 4.83 3.28
CA ALA A 111 -16.08 4.79 2.35
C ALA A 111 -17.26 3.99 2.91
N ALA A 112 -16.99 2.96 3.72
CA ALA A 112 -17.99 2.21 4.48
C ALA A 112 -18.49 2.93 5.75
N GLY A 113 -18.06 4.18 6.01
CA GLY A 113 -18.46 4.97 7.16
C GLY A 113 -17.73 4.65 8.47
N HIS A 114 -16.62 3.91 8.42
CA HIS A 114 -15.85 3.54 9.60
C HIS A 114 -14.57 4.38 9.74
N TYR A 115 -14.21 4.74 10.97
CA TYR A 115 -12.98 5.49 11.26
C TYR A 115 -11.92 4.59 11.93
N PRO A 116 -11.11 3.86 11.15
CA PRO A 116 -10.14 2.91 11.70
C PRO A 116 -9.01 3.62 12.45
N ARG A 117 -8.46 2.95 13.48
CA ARG A 117 -7.25 3.42 14.15
C ARG A 117 -6.04 3.22 13.24
N LEU A 118 -5.57 4.33 12.67
CA LEU A 118 -4.44 4.34 11.75
C LEU A 118 -3.14 4.05 12.48
N ARG A 119 -2.35 3.12 11.96
CA ARG A 119 -1.01 2.82 12.44
C ARG A 119 0.03 3.53 11.57
N PRO A 120 1.03 4.20 12.15
CA PRO A 120 2.04 4.90 11.37
C PRO A 120 2.81 3.93 10.45
N LEU A 121 3.14 4.40 9.24
CA LEU A 121 3.99 3.68 8.30
C LEU A 121 5.44 3.60 8.78
N ARG A 122 6.21 2.67 8.19
CA ARG A 122 7.62 2.48 8.54
C ARG A 122 8.43 3.72 8.13
N ARG A 123 9.50 4.00 8.87
CA ARG A 123 10.38 5.18 8.65
C ARG A 123 10.87 5.33 7.21
N TYR A 124 11.12 4.22 6.51
CA TYR A 124 11.68 4.18 5.16
C TYR A 124 10.64 3.93 4.07
N ASP A 125 9.35 4.04 4.37
CA ASP A 125 8.33 3.95 3.35
C ASP A 125 8.20 5.29 2.61
N GLU A 126 8.19 5.26 1.27
CA GLU A 126 8.19 6.48 0.46
C GLU A 126 6.91 7.31 0.66
N LEU A 127 5.79 6.64 0.97
CA LEU A 127 4.50 7.28 1.20
C LEU A 127 4.29 7.79 2.62
N LYS A 128 5.29 7.73 3.49
CA LYS A 128 5.15 8.12 4.90
C LYS A 128 4.61 9.55 5.07
N ARG A 129 5.16 10.52 4.34
CA ARG A 129 4.73 11.93 4.45
C ARG A 129 3.27 12.13 4.02
N PHE A 130 2.84 11.41 2.97
CA PHE A 130 1.44 11.42 2.55
C PHE A 130 0.57 10.80 3.64
N PHE A 131 0.96 9.63 4.14
CA PHE A 131 0.24 8.90 5.16
C PHE A 131 0.05 9.70 6.44
N ASP A 132 1.09 10.41 6.88
CA ASP A 132 1.01 11.27 8.07
C ASP A 132 -0.09 12.35 7.87
N ARG A 133 -0.11 13.02 6.71
CA ARG A 133 -1.17 14.00 6.36
C ARG A 133 -2.56 13.38 6.26
N PHE A 134 -2.66 12.23 5.60
CA PHE A 134 -3.90 11.47 5.49
C PHE A 134 -4.43 11.10 6.88
N SER A 135 -3.54 10.65 7.77
CA SER A 135 -3.93 10.27 9.13
C SER A 135 -4.43 11.43 9.96
N HIS A 136 -3.79 12.59 9.85
CA HIS A 136 -4.30 13.82 10.46
C HIS A 136 -5.67 14.22 9.91
N ALA A 137 -5.91 14.09 8.60
CA ALA A 137 -7.22 14.38 8.02
C ALA A 137 -8.31 13.45 8.55
N VAL A 138 -8.04 12.14 8.59
CA VAL A 138 -8.97 11.14 9.13
C VAL A 138 -9.28 11.40 10.59
N GLU A 139 -8.28 11.70 11.41
CA GLU A 139 -8.52 12.00 12.83
C GLU A 139 -9.37 13.27 13.02
N ARG A 140 -9.18 14.29 12.17
CA ARG A 140 -10.01 15.50 12.20
C ARG A 140 -11.46 15.23 11.81
N ILE A 141 -11.71 14.35 10.84
CA ILE A 141 -13.07 13.95 10.46
C ILE A 141 -13.71 13.16 11.60
N ARG A 142 -12.98 12.20 12.17
CA ARG A 142 -13.44 11.39 13.31
C ARG A 142 -13.78 12.25 14.52
N ALA A 143 -12.93 13.22 14.86
CA ALA A 143 -13.18 14.16 15.96
C ALA A 143 -14.45 14.98 15.72
N ARG A 144 -14.64 15.50 14.50
CA ARG A 144 -15.84 16.24 14.12
C ARG A 144 -17.11 15.38 14.24
N GLU A 145 -17.07 14.13 13.80
CA GLU A 145 -18.21 13.20 13.94
C GLU A 145 -18.54 12.92 15.42
N ALA A 146 -17.53 12.81 16.28
CA ALA A 146 -17.71 12.65 17.72
C ALA A 146 -18.40 13.88 18.34
N ASP A 147 -17.95 15.08 17.96
CA ASP A 147 -18.55 16.35 18.42
C ASP A 147 -20.01 16.48 17.96
N GLU A 148 -20.29 16.14 16.69
CA GLU A 148 -21.66 16.14 16.13
C GLU A 148 -22.57 15.13 16.84
N ALA A 149 -22.07 13.93 17.13
CA ALA A 149 -22.81 12.92 17.90
C ALA A 149 -23.13 13.42 19.31
N HIS A 150 -22.18 14.09 19.98
CA HIS A 150 -22.40 14.66 21.31
C HIS A 150 -23.44 15.80 21.30
N ALA A 151 -23.38 16.68 20.31
CA ALA A 151 -24.37 17.73 20.12
C ALA A 151 -25.77 17.16 19.87
N LEU A 152 -25.86 16.11 19.05
CA LEU A 152 -27.13 15.41 18.77
C LEU A 152 -27.69 14.72 20.02
N ALA A 153 -26.85 14.09 20.83
CA ALA A 153 -27.25 13.51 22.12
C ALA A 153 -27.84 14.57 23.06
N THR A 154 -27.22 15.75 23.11
CA THR A 154 -27.69 16.86 23.93
C THR A 154 -29.05 17.38 23.46
N ALA A 155 -29.24 17.53 22.15
CA ALA A 155 -30.51 17.93 21.56
C ALA A 155 -31.62 16.89 21.81
N LEU A 156 -31.33 15.60 21.61
CA LEU A 156 -32.25 14.51 21.88
C LEU A 156 -32.77 14.55 23.33
N ASN A 157 -31.87 14.67 24.30
CA ASN A 157 -32.23 14.75 25.72
C ASN A 157 -33.13 15.97 26.04
N ALA A 158 -32.91 17.10 25.37
CA ALA A 158 -33.71 18.31 25.56
C ALA A 158 -35.11 18.19 24.94
N PHE A 159 -35.24 17.53 23.78
CA PHE A 159 -36.51 17.38 23.06
C PHE A 159 -37.34 16.18 23.52
N GLN A 160 -36.73 15.15 24.09
CA GLN A 160 -37.41 13.96 24.62
C GLN A 160 -38.62 14.27 25.53
N PRO A 161 -38.52 15.15 26.55
CA PRO A 161 -39.68 15.48 27.39
C PRO A 161 -40.76 16.30 26.67
N LEU A 162 -40.43 16.93 25.53
CA LEU A 162 -41.34 17.79 24.78
C LEU A 162 -42.14 17.03 23.70
N ALA A 163 -41.75 15.79 23.38
CA ALA A 163 -42.40 14.97 22.35
C ALA A 163 -43.71 14.33 22.85
N THR A 164 -44.74 15.16 22.93
CA THR A 164 -46.09 14.78 23.36
C THR A 164 -46.94 14.20 22.23
N THR A 165 -46.73 14.65 20.99
CA THR A 165 -47.42 14.13 19.80
C THR A 165 -46.76 12.87 19.25
N GLU A 166 -47.53 12.04 18.56
CA GLU A 166 -47.02 10.82 17.90
C GLU A 166 -45.97 11.14 16.83
N GLU A 167 -46.20 12.19 16.05
CA GLU A 167 -45.29 12.69 15.02
C GLU A 167 -43.95 13.14 15.62
N ALA A 168 -43.96 13.85 16.76
CA ALA A 168 -42.74 14.27 17.44
C ALA A 168 -41.94 13.09 17.99
N ARG A 169 -42.62 12.05 18.50
CA ARG A 169 -41.97 10.81 18.95
C ARG A 169 -41.35 10.05 17.79
N ALA A 170 -42.04 9.96 16.64
CA ALA A 170 -41.50 9.34 15.44
C ALA A 170 -40.25 10.08 14.93
N ALA A 171 -40.26 11.41 14.91
CA ALA A 171 -39.10 12.22 14.54
C ALA A 171 -37.91 11.99 15.50
N LEU A 172 -38.15 11.90 16.81
CA LEU A 172 -37.10 11.59 17.78
C LEU A 172 -36.48 10.21 17.57
N GLN A 173 -37.27 9.19 17.26
CA GLN A 173 -36.75 7.84 16.97
C GLN A 173 -35.77 7.85 15.79
N VAL A 174 -36.08 8.61 14.72
CA VAL A 174 -35.17 8.77 13.56
C VAL A 174 -33.86 9.45 13.97
N LEU A 175 -33.93 10.48 14.83
CA LEU A 175 -32.75 11.18 15.33
C LEU A 175 -31.92 10.31 16.30
N GLU A 176 -32.56 9.48 17.12
CA GLU A 176 -31.89 8.48 17.97
C GLU A 176 -31.15 7.44 17.14
N GLU A 177 -31.76 6.97 16.05
CA GLU A 177 -31.12 6.05 15.11
C GLU A 177 -29.92 6.72 14.42
N LEU A 178 -30.05 7.98 14.00
CA LEU A 178 -28.93 8.75 13.43
C LEU A 178 -27.79 8.93 14.44
N HIS A 179 -28.10 9.27 15.69
CA HIS A 179 -27.11 9.38 16.77
C HIS A 179 -26.41 8.04 17.02
N SER A 180 -27.16 6.93 17.08
CA SER A 180 -26.60 5.59 17.25
C SER A 180 -25.62 5.24 16.12
N ARG A 181 -25.99 5.51 14.86
CA ARG A 181 -25.10 5.28 13.69
C ARG A 181 -23.81 6.10 13.77
N LYS A 182 -23.91 7.41 14.04
CA LYS A 182 -22.72 8.29 14.19
C LYS A 182 -21.82 7.82 15.32
N ARG A 183 -22.38 7.44 16.46
CA ARG A 183 -21.62 6.95 17.61
C ARG A 183 -20.93 5.62 17.33
N GLN A 184 -21.63 4.66 16.73
CA GLN A 184 -21.04 3.36 16.36
C GLN A 184 -19.84 3.52 15.42
N ALA A 185 -19.92 4.44 14.45
CA ALA A 185 -18.82 4.72 13.52
C ALA A 185 -17.55 5.23 14.22
N VAL A 186 -17.69 5.97 15.32
CA VAL A 186 -16.58 6.54 16.10
C VAL A 186 -16.01 5.55 17.13
N ASP A 187 -16.89 4.77 17.78
CA ASP A 187 -16.57 3.91 18.94
C ASP A 187 -16.03 2.52 18.54
N ASN A 188 -16.38 2.01 17.36
CA ASN A 188 -15.92 0.71 16.86
C ASN A 188 -14.92 0.87 15.70
N PRO A 189 -13.65 1.24 15.98
CA PRO A 189 -12.64 1.26 14.94
C PRO A 189 -12.38 -0.17 14.47
N ILE A 190 -12.76 -0.50 13.24
CA ILE A 190 -12.44 -1.79 12.63
C ILE A 190 -10.92 -1.99 12.71
N SER A 191 -10.50 -3.06 13.38
CA SER A 191 -9.11 -3.49 13.32
C SER A 191 -8.87 -4.11 11.95
N THR A 192 -7.89 -3.59 11.19
CA THR A 192 -7.48 -4.10 9.86
C THR A 192 -6.97 -5.56 9.87
N ARG A 193 -7.19 -6.32 10.95
CA ARG A 193 -6.96 -7.78 11.02
C ARG A 193 -8.20 -8.61 10.68
N THR A 194 -9.39 -8.02 10.64
CA THR A 194 -10.62 -8.74 10.31
C THR A 194 -10.95 -8.48 8.84
N PRO A 195 -10.95 -9.50 7.96
CA PRO A 195 -11.46 -9.34 6.61
C PRO A 195 -12.90 -8.84 6.70
N LEU A 196 -13.23 -7.81 5.92
CA LEU A 196 -14.62 -7.44 5.66
C LEU A 196 -15.23 -8.58 4.84
N LEU A 197 -15.75 -9.60 5.53
CA LEU A 197 -16.61 -10.58 4.90
C LEU A 197 -17.92 -9.85 4.54
N PRO A 198 -18.39 -9.94 3.29
CA PRO A 198 -19.71 -9.44 2.95
C PRO A 198 -20.77 -10.17 3.81
N PRO A 199 -21.90 -9.51 4.14
CA PRO A 199 -22.99 -10.18 4.84
C PRO A 199 -23.53 -11.34 3.98
N PRO A 200 -24.09 -12.39 4.63
CA PRO A 200 -24.68 -13.53 3.94
C PRO A 200 -25.87 -13.15 3.06
#